data_AF-A0A962EFT3-F1
#
_entry.id   AF-A0A962EFT3-F1
#
_cell.length_a   1.000
_cell.length_b   1.000
_cell.length_c   1.000
_cell.angle_alpha   90.00
_cell.angle_beta   90.00
_cell.angle_gamma   90.00
#
_symmetry.space_group_name_H-M   'P 1'
#
loop_
_entity.id
_entity.type
_entity.pdbx_description
1 polymer ?
#
loop_
_entity_poly.entity_id
_entity_poly.type
_entity_poly.pdbx_seq_one_letter_code
_entity_poly.pdbx_strand_id
1 'polypeptide(L)'
;LEGVRAAERDFLENAPKDAWAEASVRLSLAIAFARAGDPERALHHLEYLVTTFGVSSLAGVAAAPGFATLREHPRFLALQTAYEAWQAERRKKVTSS
;
A
#
# COMPACT_ATOMS: atom_id res chain seq x y z
N LEU A 1 -7.10 17.73 -3.94
CA LEU A 1 -5.71 17.24 -3.89
C LEU A 1 -4.86 17.98 -2.86
N GLU A 2 -4.95 19.31 -2.74
CA GLU A 2 -4.15 20.10 -1.78
C GLU A 2 -4.27 19.64 -0.33
N GLY A 3 -5.48 19.32 0.15
CA GLY A 3 -5.68 18.80 1.51
C GLY A 3 -4.95 17.48 1.78
N VAL A 4 -4.89 16.58 0.79
CA VAL A 4 -4.16 15.30 0.92
C VAL A 4 -2.65 15.54 0.98
N ARG A 5 -2.14 16.48 0.17
CA ARG A 5 -0.73 16.89 0.21
C ARG A 5 -0.35 17.60 1.51
N ALA A 6 -1.27 18.39 2.07
CA ALA A 6 -1.06 19.02 3.37
C ALA A 6 -0.98 17.97 4.49
N ALA A 7 -1.91 17.01 4.51
CA ALA A 7 -1.87 15.89 5.45
C ALA A 7 -0.61 15.03 5.30
N GLU A 8 -0.16 14.79 4.07
CA GLU A 8 1.09 14.08 3.84
C GLU A 8 2.30 14.84 4.41
N ARG A 9 2.40 16.15 4.18
CA ARG A 9 3.50 16.95 4.73
C ARG A 9 3.49 16.95 6.25
N ASP A 10 2.34 17.22 6.86
CA ASP A 10 2.19 17.18 8.32
C ASP A 10 2.61 15.83 8.90
N PHE A 11 2.19 14.73 8.25
CA PHE A 11 2.63 13.40 8.63
C PHE A 11 4.14 13.23 8.50
N LEU A 12 4.77 13.66 7.39
CA LEU A 12 6.22 13.52 7.21
C LEU A 12 7.02 14.37 8.19
N GLU A 13 6.50 15.53 8.60
CA GLU A 13 7.12 16.45 9.57
C GLU A 13 6.96 15.94 11.01
N ASN A 14 5.84 15.29 11.33
CA ASN A 14 5.46 14.87 12.68
C ASN A 14 5.43 13.35 12.86
N ALA A 15 6.04 12.59 11.95
CA ALA A 15 5.84 11.15 11.82
C ALA A 15 6.02 10.40 13.17
N PRO A 16 5.12 9.44 13.50
CA PRO A 16 5.29 8.62 14.68
C PRO A 16 6.61 7.85 14.62
N LYS A 17 7.30 7.69 15.77
CA LYS A 17 8.44 6.76 15.88
C LYS A 17 8.01 5.28 15.87
N ASP A 18 6.70 5.03 15.86
CA ASP A 18 6.13 3.70 15.82
C ASP A 18 5.83 3.26 14.38
N ALA A 19 6.48 2.17 13.96
CA ALA A 19 6.39 1.68 12.60
C ALA A 19 4.98 1.18 12.23
N TRP A 20 4.19 0.69 13.20
CA TRP A 20 2.83 0.22 12.95
C TRP A 20 1.85 1.38 12.74
N ALA A 21 1.99 2.45 13.50
CA ALA A 21 1.26 3.70 13.30
C ALA A 21 1.60 4.31 11.93
N GLU A 22 2.88 4.35 11.56
CA GLU A 22 3.32 4.80 10.24
C GLU A 22 2.66 3.97 9.12
N ALA A 23 2.62 2.64 9.25
CA ALA A 23 2.01 1.78 8.25
C ALA A 23 0.53 2.14 7.99
N SER A 24 -0.22 2.38 9.07
CA SER A 24 -1.65 2.71 9.02
C SER A 24 -1.91 4.07 8.37
N VAL A 25 -1.09 5.07 8.70
CA VAL A 25 -1.19 6.41 8.10
C VAL A 25 -0.84 6.37 6.61
N ARG A 26 0.22 5.65 6.24
CA ARG A 26 0.61 5.51 4.82
C ARG A 26 -0.44 4.79 3.99
N LEU A 27 -1.11 3.76 4.54
CA LEU A 27 -2.22 3.12 3.86
C LEU A 27 -3.39 4.12 3.63
N SER A 28 -3.68 4.94 4.63
CA SER A 28 -4.72 5.97 4.54
C SER A 28 -4.39 7.04 3.50
N LEU A 29 -3.13 7.51 3.46
CA LEU A 29 -2.63 8.43 2.44
C LEU A 29 -2.71 7.82 1.04
N ALA A 30 -2.33 6.55 0.89
CA ALA A 30 -2.42 5.84 -0.39
C ALA A 30 -3.86 5.86 -0.94
N ILE A 31 -4.85 5.55 -0.10
CA ILE A 31 -6.27 5.59 -0.48
C ILE A 31 -6.70 7.02 -0.84
N ALA A 32 -6.28 8.01 -0.05
CA ALA A 32 -6.64 9.40 -0.28
C ALA A 32 -6.08 9.94 -1.61
N PHE A 33 -4.83 9.62 -1.94
CA PHE A 33 -4.22 9.98 -3.22
C PHE A 33 -4.87 9.26 -4.41
N ALA A 34 -5.18 7.97 -4.27
CA ALA A 34 -5.86 7.20 -5.30
C ALA A 34 -7.25 7.79 -5.63
N ARG A 35 -8.00 8.21 -4.61
CA ARG A 35 -9.30 8.90 -4.75
C ARG A 35 -9.17 10.31 -5.30
N ALA A 36 -8.07 10.99 -4.99
CA ALA A 36 -7.80 12.34 -5.47
C ALA A 36 -7.24 12.37 -6.92
N GLY A 37 -7.07 11.22 -7.57
CA GLY A 37 -6.56 11.12 -8.94
C GLY A 37 -5.04 11.24 -9.05
N ASP A 38 -4.30 10.98 -7.97
CA ASP A 38 -2.83 10.99 -7.94
C ASP A 38 -2.29 9.56 -7.74
N PRO A 39 -2.32 8.72 -8.81
CA PRO A 39 -1.94 7.31 -8.70
C PRO A 39 -0.47 7.14 -8.33
N GLU A 40 0.39 8.02 -8.81
CA GLU A 40 1.84 7.97 -8.56
C GLU A 40 2.15 8.14 -7.08
N ARG A 41 1.51 9.10 -6.40
CA ARG A 41 1.68 9.28 -4.96
C ARG A 41 1.02 8.17 -4.15
N ALA A 42 -0.12 7.66 -4.59
CA ALA A 42 -0.75 6.52 -3.96
C ALA A 42 0.18 5.29 -3.96
N LEU A 43 0.78 4.99 -5.10
CA LEU A 43 1.71 3.89 -5.29
C LEU A 43 3.01 4.07 -4.51
N HIS A 44 3.52 5.29 -4.42
CA HIS A 44 4.68 5.60 -3.58
C HIS A 44 4.49 5.16 -2.12
N HIS A 45 3.31 5.39 -1.54
CA HIS A 45 3.03 4.92 -0.18
C HIS A 45 2.87 3.40 -0.09
N LEU A 46 2.23 2.76 -1.07
CA LEU A 46 2.09 1.30 -1.09
C LEU A 46 3.43 0.59 -1.23
N GLU A 47 4.30 1.08 -2.10
CA GLU A 47 5.64 0.55 -2.29
C GLU A 47 6.48 0.70 -1.02
N TYR A 48 6.39 1.86 -0.34
CA TYR A 48 7.02 2.03 0.97
C TYR A 48 6.58 0.93 1.96
N LEU A 49 5.27 0.64 2.04
CA LEU A 49 4.77 -0.41 2.94
C LEU A 49 5.40 -1.77 2.61
N VAL A 50 5.51 -2.10 1.33
CA VAL A 50 6.12 -3.36 0.88
C VAL A 50 7.61 -3.40 1.19
N THR A 51 8.34 -2.32 0.97
CA THR A 51 9.77 -2.23 1.29
C THR A 51 10.04 -2.37 2.78
N THR A 52 9.20 -1.76 3.64
CA THR A 52 9.44 -1.72 5.08
C THR A 52 8.89 -2.94 5.83
N PHE A 53 7.69 -3.42 5.46
CA PHE A 53 6.97 -4.46 6.18
C PHE A 53 6.83 -5.77 5.39
N GLY A 54 7.36 -5.81 4.17
CA GLY A 54 7.24 -6.93 3.26
C GLY A 54 5.89 -6.95 2.52
N VAL A 55 5.82 -7.81 1.51
CA VAL A 55 4.65 -7.93 0.62
C VAL A 55 3.36 -8.38 1.33
N SER A 56 3.47 -8.99 2.52
CA SER A 56 2.32 -9.31 3.37
C SER A 56 1.52 -8.09 3.79
N SER A 57 2.12 -6.89 3.82
CA SER A 57 1.43 -5.64 4.10
C SER A 57 0.35 -5.28 3.07
N LEU A 58 0.38 -5.90 1.89
CA LEU A 58 -0.65 -5.74 0.85
C LEU A 58 -1.91 -6.58 1.11
N ALA A 59 -2.00 -7.29 2.23
CA ALA A 59 -3.21 -8.01 2.60
C ALA A 59 -4.42 -7.06 2.63
N GLY A 60 -5.45 -7.39 1.85
CA GLY A 60 -6.66 -6.57 1.72
C GLY A 60 -6.53 -5.35 0.79
N VAL A 61 -5.33 -4.96 0.35
CA VAL A 61 -5.12 -3.84 -0.58
C VAL A 61 -5.77 -4.11 -1.94
N ALA A 62 -5.61 -5.30 -2.50
CA ALA A 62 -6.19 -5.66 -3.80
C ALA A 62 -7.74 -5.61 -3.80
N ALA A 63 -8.36 -5.93 -2.66
CA ALA A 63 -9.81 -5.95 -2.51
C ALA A 63 -10.40 -4.59 -2.08
N ALA A 64 -9.57 -3.66 -1.59
CA ALA A 64 -10.05 -2.41 -1.04
C ALA A 64 -10.63 -1.50 -2.14
N PRO A 65 -11.86 -0.99 -1.98
CA PRO A 65 -12.50 -0.13 -2.98
C PRO A 65 -11.76 1.20 -3.17
N GLY A 66 -10.96 1.62 -2.18
CA GLY A 66 -10.14 2.83 -2.26
C GLY A 66 -9.09 2.84 -3.37
N PHE A 67 -8.74 1.66 -3.91
CA PHE A 67 -7.74 1.52 -4.98
C PHE A 67 -8.35 1.12 -6.32
N ALA A 68 -9.67 1.26 -6.49
CA ALA A 68 -10.35 0.90 -7.73
C ALA A 68 -9.74 1.60 -8.96
N THR A 69 -9.30 2.86 -8.79
CA THR A 69 -8.65 3.67 -9.84
C THR A 69 -7.23 3.22 -10.19
N LEU A 70 -6.60 2.38 -9.37
CA LEU A 70 -5.23 1.89 -9.58
C LEU A 70 -5.19 0.50 -10.21
N ARG A 71 -6.33 -0.18 -10.39
CA ARG A 71 -6.38 -1.59 -10.80
C ARG A 71 -5.67 -1.89 -12.12
N GLU A 72 -5.69 -0.93 -13.04
CA GLU A 72 -5.06 -1.06 -14.36
C GLU A 72 -3.64 -0.48 -14.39
N HIS A 73 -3.18 0.13 -13.29
CA HIS A 73 -1.86 0.74 -13.24
C HIS A 73 -0.77 -0.32 -13.20
N PRO A 74 0.27 -0.25 -14.06
CA PRO A 74 1.29 -1.29 -14.17
C PRO A 74 2.03 -1.57 -12.86
N ARG A 75 2.34 -0.51 -12.09
CA ARG A 75 2.95 -0.65 -10.75
C ARG A 75 2.02 -1.35 -9.75
N PHE A 76 0.72 -1.08 -9.81
CA PHE A 76 -0.24 -1.74 -8.92
C PHE A 76 -0.39 -3.22 -9.26
N LEU A 77 -0.44 -3.56 -10.56
CA LEU A 77 -0.45 -4.93 -11.03
C LEU A 77 0.80 -5.69 -10.58
N ALA A 78 1.99 -5.08 -10.67
CA ALA A 78 3.22 -5.69 -10.18
C ALA A 78 3.17 -5.99 -8.67
N LEU A 79 2.63 -5.08 -7.87
CA LEU A 79 2.41 -5.30 -6.43
C LEU A 79 1.43 -6.45 -6.16
N GLN A 80 0.35 -6.56 -6.93
CA GLN A 80 -0.59 -7.67 -6.82
C GLN A 80 0.05 -9.01 -7.17
N THR A 81 0.78 -9.08 -8.29
CA THR A 81 1.50 -10.30 -8.71
C THR A 81 2.50 -10.74 -7.64
N ALA A 82 3.25 -9.81 -7.04
CA ALA A 82 4.17 -10.13 -5.95
C ALA A 82 3.43 -10.71 -4.74
N TYR A 83 2.28 -10.14 -4.38
CA TYR A 83 1.46 -10.64 -3.28
C TYR A 83 0.87 -12.03 -3.56
N GLU A 84 0.39 -12.27 -4.77
CA GLU A 84 -0.12 -13.58 -5.20
C GLU A 84 0.96 -14.67 -5.17
N ALA A 85 2.17 -14.35 -5.64
CA ALA A 85 3.31 -15.26 -5.59
C ALA A 85 3.65 -15.64 -4.14
N TRP A 86 3.75 -14.65 -3.25
CA TRP A 86 3.98 -14.87 -1.82
C TRP A 86 2.90 -15.75 -1.18
N GLN A 87 1.62 -15.53 -1.52
CA GLN A 87 0.54 -16.37 -1.04
C GLN A 87 0.65 -17.82 -1.53
N ALA A 88 1.02 -18.02 -2.81
CA ALA A 88 1.21 -19.35 -3.37
C ALA A 88 2.34 -20.10 -2.67
N GLU A 89 3.45 -19.44 -2.36
CA GLU A 89 4.56 -20.02 -1.59
C GLU A 89 4.13 -20.44 -0.18
N ARG A 90 3.33 -19.61 0.50
CA ARG A 90 2.82 -19.95 1.83
C ARG A 90 1.87 -21.14 1.81
N ARG A 91 0.98 -21.22 0.83
CA ARG A 91 0.07 -22.38 0.67
C ARG A 91 0.85 -23.68 0.46
N LYS A 92 1.87 -23.65 -0.41
CA LYS A 92 2.75 -24.80 -0.64
C LYS A 92 3.43 -25.29 0.64
N LYS A 93 3.96 -24.37 1.45
CA LYS A 93 4.59 -24.70 2.75
C LYS A 93 3.61 -25.36 3.73
N VAL A 94 2.36 -24.90 3.78
CA VAL A 94 1.31 -25.47 4.66
C VAL A 94 0.90 -26.87 4.23
N THR A 95 0.82 -27.16 2.93
CA THR A 95 0.44 -28.49 2.41
C THR A 95 1.57 -29.52 2.42
N SER A 96 2.82 -29.10 2.65
CA SER A 96 3.99 -29.98 2.70
C SER A 96 4.51 -30.22 4.13
N SER A 97 3.78 -29.78 5.15
CA SER A 97 4.06 -30.01 6.58
C SER A 97 3.06 -30.98 7.19
#